data_AF-A0A534RBI5-F1
#
_entry.id   AF-A0A534RBI5-F1
#
_cell.length_a   1.000
_cell.length_b   1.000
_cell.length_c   1.000
_cell.angle_alpha   90.00
_cell.angle_beta   90.00
_cell.angle_gamma   90.00
#
_symmetry.space_group_name_H-M   'P 1'
#
loop_
_entity.id
_entity.type
_entity.pdbx_description
1 polymer ?
#
loop_
_entity_poly.entity_id
_entity_poly.type
_entity_poly.pdbx_seq_one_letter_code
_entity_poly.pdbx_strand_id
1 'polypeptide(L)'
;NKADGSACDDGHFCTVNDSCSAGVCGGAARDCSTLADQCNDGTCDEAAAQCEPTPKPEGTACSDGDACTQTDTCAAGLCVGANPVVCAPEDACHGVGVCDSATGSCSSATIACTDGDPCTTDSCDPTTGCVFQPVTGLAAVNCLMASPAFDVCRPIPPAIARAMAQAQSRLAIARAMSDPRRAQPLLRQASHLLKQAAKKALKLAKTRHLSPVCAGALYGNLLEANSHLGQLRNTP
;
A
#
# COMPACT_ATOMS: atom_id res chain seq x y z
N ASN A 1 -77.78 -2.37 23.28
CA ASN A 1 -76.41 -2.90 23.47
C ASN A 1 -76.20 -4.08 22.56
N LYS A 2 -75.10 -4.08 21.80
CA LYS A 2 -74.67 -5.23 21.01
C LYS A 2 -74.30 -6.39 21.96
N ALA A 3 -74.48 -7.63 21.50
CA ALA A 3 -74.16 -8.81 22.31
C ALA A 3 -72.64 -9.03 22.42
N ASP A 4 -72.20 -9.62 23.53
CA ASP A 4 -70.78 -9.97 23.71
C ASP A 4 -70.28 -10.90 22.60
N GLY A 5 -69.07 -10.65 22.11
CA GLY A 5 -68.46 -11.36 20.99
C GLY A 5 -68.94 -10.91 19.60
N SER A 6 -69.88 -9.97 19.51
CA SER A 6 -70.27 -9.41 18.20
C SER A 6 -69.23 -8.43 17.67
N ALA A 7 -69.03 -8.42 16.35
CA ALA A 7 -68.13 -7.50 15.68
C ALA A 7 -68.59 -6.04 15.88
N CYS A 8 -67.62 -5.17 16.16
CA CYS A 8 -67.79 -3.74 16.27
C CYS A 8 -66.56 -3.02 15.69
N ASP A 9 -66.53 -1.71 15.81
CA ASP A 9 -65.41 -0.84 15.42
C ASP A 9 -65.29 0.18 16.56
N ASP A 10 -64.15 0.21 17.25
CA ASP A 10 -63.90 1.13 18.37
C ASP A 10 -63.38 2.50 17.89
N GLY A 11 -63.19 2.67 16.57
CA GLY A 11 -62.72 3.88 15.93
C GLY A 11 -61.22 4.13 16.09
N HIS A 12 -60.47 3.20 16.69
CA HIS A 12 -59.04 3.27 16.89
C HIS A 12 -58.30 2.50 15.79
N PHE A 13 -57.25 3.10 15.24
CA PHE A 13 -56.47 2.45 14.19
C PHE A 13 -55.58 1.35 14.80
N CYS A 14 -55.00 1.55 15.98
CA CYS A 14 -54.07 0.62 16.60
C CYS A 14 -54.75 -0.56 17.29
N THR A 15 -56.05 -0.72 17.12
CA THR A 15 -56.81 -1.93 17.44
C THR A 15 -57.22 -2.63 16.15
N VAL A 16 -57.26 -3.96 16.20
CA VAL A 16 -57.75 -4.81 15.12
C VAL A 16 -58.64 -5.91 15.67
N ASN A 17 -59.54 -6.40 14.82
CA ASN A 17 -60.51 -7.45 15.15
C ASN A 17 -61.41 -7.10 16.34
N ASP A 18 -61.99 -5.89 16.32
CA ASP A 18 -62.74 -5.37 17.45
C ASP A 18 -64.02 -6.17 17.73
N SER A 19 -64.26 -6.38 19.03
CA SER A 19 -65.42 -7.13 19.50
C SER A 19 -66.04 -6.47 20.73
N CYS A 20 -67.36 -6.62 20.85
CA CYS A 20 -68.07 -6.14 22.04
C CYS A 20 -67.78 -7.07 23.24
N SER A 21 -67.39 -6.50 24.37
CA SER A 21 -67.29 -7.20 25.66
C SER A 21 -67.87 -6.33 26.77
N ALA A 22 -68.89 -6.84 27.47
CA ALA A 22 -69.61 -6.14 28.53
C ALA A 22 -70.11 -4.73 28.12
N GLY A 23 -70.50 -4.58 26.84
CA GLY A 23 -70.98 -3.32 26.29
C GLY A 23 -69.90 -2.31 25.87
N VAL A 24 -68.62 -2.65 25.97
CA VAL A 24 -67.48 -1.87 25.45
C VAL A 24 -67.00 -2.52 24.16
N CYS A 25 -66.73 -1.71 23.13
CA CYS A 25 -66.04 -2.18 21.92
C CYS A 25 -64.53 -2.00 22.10
N GLY A 26 -63.75 -3.02 21.79
CA GLY A 26 -62.29 -2.95 21.79
C GLY A 26 -61.66 -4.08 20.98
N GLY A 27 -60.46 -3.84 20.47
CA GLY A 27 -59.68 -4.82 19.70
C GLY A 27 -58.38 -5.26 20.33
N ALA A 28 -57.70 -6.19 19.65
CA ALA A 28 -56.32 -6.55 19.94
C ALA A 28 -55.38 -5.48 19.38
N ALA A 29 -54.23 -5.24 20.03
CA ALA A 29 -53.25 -4.29 19.54
C ALA A 29 -52.78 -4.66 18.12
N ARG A 30 -52.73 -3.66 17.24
CA ARG A 30 -52.23 -3.78 15.88
C ARG A 30 -50.77 -4.20 15.92
N ASP A 31 -50.45 -5.26 15.19
CA ASP A 31 -49.09 -5.78 15.10
C ASP A 31 -48.24 -4.90 14.19
N CYS A 32 -47.33 -4.14 14.79
CA CYS A 32 -46.33 -3.32 14.12
C CYS A 32 -44.92 -3.94 14.19
N SER A 33 -44.78 -5.18 14.64
CA SER A 33 -43.48 -5.83 14.87
C SER A 33 -42.61 -5.95 13.63
N THR A 34 -43.19 -5.81 12.43
CA THR A 34 -42.48 -5.77 11.15
C THR A 34 -41.58 -4.55 10.98
N LEU A 35 -41.82 -3.47 11.74
CA LEU A 35 -40.97 -2.27 11.78
C LEU A 35 -39.93 -2.33 12.91
N ALA A 36 -39.97 -3.36 13.76
CA ALA A 36 -38.96 -3.54 14.77
C ALA A 36 -37.67 -4.08 14.16
N ASP A 37 -36.54 -3.56 14.62
CA ASP A 37 -35.22 -4.06 14.30
C ASP A 37 -34.34 -4.08 15.57
N GLN A 38 -33.02 -4.14 15.42
CA GLN A 38 -32.12 -4.15 16.57
C GLN A 38 -32.18 -2.85 17.38
N CYS A 39 -32.45 -1.71 16.74
CA CYS A 39 -32.43 -0.36 17.29
C CYS A 39 -33.76 0.38 17.27
N ASN A 40 -34.81 -0.21 16.71
CA ASN A 40 -36.15 0.35 16.70
C ASN A 40 -37.16 -0.69 17.21
N ASP A 41 -38.17 -0.21 17.93
CA ASP A 41 -39.38 -0.96 18.21
C ASP A 41 -40.47 -0.55 17.21
N GLY A 42 -41.32 -1.48 16.80
CA GLY A 42 -42.48 -1.17 15.99
C GLY A 42 -43.64 -0.69 16.86
N THR A 43 -43.95 0.60 16.79
CA THR A 43 -45.02 1.24 17.58
C THR A 43 -46.16 1.67 16.68
N CYS A 44 -47.38 1.65 17.22
CA CYS A 44 -48.54 2.15 16.50
C CYS A 44 -48.87 3.58 16.96
N ASP A 45 -48.91 4.51 16.02
CA ASP A 45 -49.35 5.88 16.23
C ASP A 45 -50.82 6.01 15.79
N GLU A 46 -51.70 6.22 16.78
CA GLU A 46 -53.12 6.47 16.57
C GLU A 46 -53.40 7.79 15.85
N ALA A 47 -52.65 8.85 16.16
CA ALA A 47 -52.87 10.17 15.60
C ALA A 47 -52.49 10.21 14.12
N ALA A 48 -51.43 9.50 13.75
CA ALA A 48 -51.02 9.35 12.36
C ALA A 48 -51.70 8.17 11.65
N ALA A 49 -52.45 7.34 12.38
CA ALA A 49 -53.08 6.12 11.89
C ALA A 49 -52.11 5.25 11.07
N GLN A 50 -50.93 4.99 11.63
CA GLN A 50 -49.88 4.17 11.01
C GLN A 50 -49.00 3.45 12.03
N CYS A 51 -48.33 2.38 11.59
CA CYS A 51 -47.19 1.83 12.32
C CYS A 51 -45.94 2.65 11.98
N GLU A 52 -45.10 2.90 12.98
CA GLU A 52 -43.83 3.62 12.82
C GLU A 52 -42.70 2.96 13.63
N PRO A 53 -41.43 3.12 13.22
CA PRO A 53 -40.29 2.73 14.03
C PRO A 53 -40.02 3.77 15.12
N THR A 54 -39.94 3.34 16.38
CA THR A 54 -39.51 4.17 17.50
C THR A 54 -38.10 3.76 17.94
N PRO A 55 -37.12 4.68 18.00
CA PRO A 55 -35.78 4.36 18.47
C PRO A 55 -35.75 3.77 19.88
N LYS A 56 -35.02 2.66 20.03
CA LYS A 56 -34.64 2.10 21.33
C LYS A 56 -33.68 3.04 22.06
N PRO A 57 -33.49 2.86 23.40
CA PRO A 57 -32.57 3.67 24.17
C PRO A 57 -31.16 3.72 23.56
N GLU A 58 -30.56 4.91 23.56
CA GLU A 58 -29.17 5.12 23.16
C GLU A 58 -28.23 4.17 23.92
N GLY A 59 -27.26 3.58 23.22
CA GLY A 59 -26.33 2.63 23.83
C GLY A 59 -26.85 1.18 23.88
N THR A 60 -28.08 0.91 23.43
CA THR A 60 -28.59 -0.47 23.30
C THR A 60 -27.67 -1.27 22.39
N ALA A 61 -27.25 -2.46 22.83
CA ALA A 61 -26.39 -3.33 22.03
C ALA A 61 -27.09 -3.77 20.74
N CYS A 62 -26.39 -3.69 19.63
CA CYS A 62 -26.83 -4.14 18.32
C CYS A 62 -25.62 -4.72 17.56
N SER A 63 -25.78 -5.03 16.28
CA SER A 63 -24.65 -5.31 15.38
C SER A 63 -24.87 -4.58 14.05
N ASP A 64 -23.87 -3.81 13.62
CA ASP A 64 -23.89 -3.08 12.35
C ASP A 64 -23.44 -3.95 11.16
N GLY A 65 -22.96 -5.16 11.45
CA GLY A 65 -22.50 -6.15 10.47
C GLY A 65 -21.04 -5.98 10.05
N ASP A 66 -20.31 -5.00 10.59
CA ASP A 66 -18.88 -4.80 10.34
C ASP A 66 -18.06 -5.41 11.49
N ALA A 67 -17.43 -6.55 11.21
CA ALA A 67 -16.55 -7.25 12.16
C ALA A 67 -15.27 -6.45 12.52
N CYS A 68 -15.01 -5.33 11.84
CA CYS A 68 -13.94 -4.40 12.18
C CYS A 68 -14.35 -3.37 13.23
N THR A 69 -15.59 -3.39 13.72
CA THR A 69 -16.03 -2.63 14.89
C THR A 69 -16.11 -3.56 16.10
N GLN A 70 -15.65 -3.10 17.26
CA GLN A 70 -15.57 -3.94 18.46
C GLN A 70 -16.78 -3.75 19.39
N THR A 71 -17.52 -2.67 19.21
CA THR A 71 -18.67 -2.33 20.04
C THR A 71 -19.72 -1.62 19.19
N ASP A 72 -20.91 -2.17 19.16
CA ASP A 72 -22.00 -1.67 18.32
C ASP A 72 -23.17 -1.27 19.19
N THR A 73 -23.62 -0.04 19.01
CA THR A 73 -24.68 0.52 19.84
C THR A 73 -25.67 1.32 19.01
N CYS A 74 -26.92 1.28 19.44
CA CYS A 74 -27.97 2.09 18.86
C CYS A 74 -27.73 3.56 19.17
N ALA A 75 -27.71 4.37 18.12
CA ALA A 75 -27.67 5.82 18.19
C ALA A 75 -28.70 6.42 17.23
N ALA A 76 -29.67 7.16 17.75
CA ALA A 76 -30.77 7.75 16.98
C ALA A 76 -31.51 6.74 16.06
N GLY A 77 -31.77 5.53 16.57
CA GLY A 77 -32.46 4.46 15.83
C GLY A 77 -31.59 3.72 14.81
N LEU A 78 -30.30 4.03 14.71
CA LEU A 78 -29.35 3.33 13.83
C LEU A 78 -28.37 2.51 14.66
N CYS A 79 -28.01 1.32 14.19
CA CYS A 79 -26.89 0.60 14.79
C CYS A 79 -25.57 1.19 14.28
N VAL A 80 -24.72 1.66 15.19
CA VAL A 80 -23.44 2.29 14.89
C VAL A 80 -22.32 1.54 15.58
N GLY A 81 -21.37 1.02 14.79
CA GLY A 81 -20.14 0.44 15.31
C GLY A 81 -19.12 1.48 15.72
N ALA A 82 -18.38 1.16 16.77
CA ALA A 82 -17.34 1.97 17.37
C ALA A 82 -16.15 1.10 17.76
N ASN A 83 -15.06 1.76 18.20
CA ASN A 83 -13.80 1.11 18.58
C ASN A 83 -13.25 0.23 17.44
N PRO A 84 -12.84 0.83 16.32
CA PRO A 84 -12.38 0.07 15.16
C PRO A 84 -11.16 -0.80 15.49
N VAL A 85 -11.10 -1.99 14.88
CA VAL A 85 -9.95 -2.90 14.95
C VAL A 85 -8.74 -2.20 14.35
N VAL A 86 -7.66 -2.11 15.15
CA VAL A 86 -6.41 -1.50 14.71
C VAL A 86 -5.47 -2.61 14.24
N CYS A 87 -5.27 -2.69 12.93
CA CYS A 87 -4.33 -3.63 12.33
C CYS A 87 -2.94 -3.02 12.22
N ALA A 88 -2.06 -3.37 13.17
CA ALA A 88 -0.66 -3.01 13.09
C ALA A 88 0.02 -3.74 11.89
N PRO A 89 1.11 -3.16 11.34
CA PRO A 89 1.98 -3.91 10.44
C PRO A 89 2.44 -5.22 11.05
N GLU A 90 2.52 -6.27 10.24
CA GLU A 90 3.03 -7.58 10.67
C GLU A 90 4.48 -7.49 11.13
N ASP A 91 5.30 -6.74 10.39
CA ASP A 91 6.71 -6.48 10.69
C ASP A 91 7.18 -5.21 9.96
N ALA A 92 8.49 -4.93 9.96
CA ALA A 92 9.06 -3.76 9.30
C ALA A 92 8.98 -3.78 7.75
N CYS A 93 8.58 -4.91 7.17
CA CYS A 93 8.44 -5.17 5.75
C CYS A 93 6.99 -5.17 5.25
N HIS A 94 6.05 -4.87 6.13
CA HIS A 94 4.64 -4.79 5.79
C HIS A 94 4.09 -3.39 6.08
N GLY A 95 3.11 -2.97 5.29
CA GLY A 95 2.37 -1.75 5.55
C GLY A 95 1.44 -1.90 6.76
N VAL A 96 0.74 -0.83 7.11
CA VAL A 96 -0.37 -0.90 8.06
C VAL A 96 -1.40 -1.88 7.51
N GLY A 97 -1.88 -2.78 8.37
CA GLY A 97 -2.84 -3.80 7.96
C GLY A 97 -4.21 -3.19 7.69
N VAL A 98 -4.99 -3.90 6.89
CA VAL A 98 -6.40 -3.61 6.63
C VAL A 98 -7.24 -4.69 7.28
N CYS A 99 -8.27 -4.27 8.00
CA CYS A 99 -9.25 -5.17 8.59
C CYS A 99 -10.31 -5.54 7.53
N ASP A 100 -10.62 -6.83 7.44
CA ASP A 100 -11.71 -7.36 6.61
C ASP A 100 -13.04 -7.24 7.35
N SER A 101 -13.99 -6.47 6.81
CA SER A 101 -15.26 -6.15 7.48
C SER A 101 -16.20 -7.34 7.68
N ALA A 102 -15.98 -8.45 6.98
CA ALA A 102 -16.80 -9.65 7.13
C ALA A 102 -16.27 -10.57 8.23
N THR A 103 -14.96 -10.57 8.45
CA THR A 103 -14.28 -11.55 9.33
C THR A 103 -13.57 -10.92 10.53
N GLY A 104 -13.33 -9.62 10.52
CA GLY A 104 -12.54 -8.90 11.52
C GLY A 104 -11.04 -9.22 11.43
N SER A 105 -10.61 -9.92 10.37
CA SER A 105 -9.23 -10.38 10.22
C SER A 105 -8.35 -9.26 9.66
N CYS A 106 -7.16 -9.08 10.23
CA CYS A 106 -6.16 -8.17 9.71
C CYS A 106 -5.30 -8.82 8.64
N SER A 107 -5.03 -8.10 7.55
CA SER A 107 -4.05 -8.49 6.54
C SER A 107 -3.15 -7.31 6.19
N SER A 108 -1.83 -7.55 6.08
CA SER A 108 -0.87 -6.51 5.73
C SER A 108 -0.21 -6.78 4.39
N ALA A 109 -0.10 -5.76 3.54
CA ALA A 109 0.60 -5.88 2.27
C ALA A 109 2.11 -5.77 2.47
N THR A 110 2.88 -6.57 1.75
CA THR A 110 4.35 -6.43 1.69
C THR A 110 4.71 -5.08 1.05
N ILE A 111 5.68 -4.38 1.65
CA ILE A 111 6.21 -3.15 1.08
C ILE A 111 7.26 -3.46 0.02
N ALA A 112 7.29 -2.65 -1.03
CA ALA A 112 8.39 -2.67 -1.98
C ALA A 112 9.60 -1.97 -1.35
N CYS A 113 10.58 -2.75 -0.90
CA CYS A 113 11.88 -2.22 -0.57
C CYS A 113 12.68 -2.04 -1.85
N THR A 114 12.68 -0.82 -2.36
CA THR A 114 13.62 -0.39 -3.39
C THR A 114 14.02 1.06 -3.17
N ASP A 115 15.31 1.36 -3.31
CA ASP A 115 15.83 2.73 -3.26
C ASP A 115 15.94 3.35 -4.67
N GLY A 116 15.57 2.59 -5.70
CA GLY A 116 15.67 2.99 -7.10
C GLY A 116 17.09 2.96 -7.66
N ASP A 117 18.09 2.52 -6.88
CA ASP A 117 19.43 2.26 -7.38
C ASP A 117 19.48 0.83 -7.95
N PRO A 118 19.70 0.63 -9.27
CA PRO A 118 19.87 -0.71 -9.81
C PRO A 118 21.13 -1.42 -9.31
N CYS A 119 22.03 -0.69 -8.63
CA CYS A 119 23.30 -1.19 -8.14
C CYS A 119 23.28 -1.53 -6.64
N THR A 120 22.10 -1.62 -6.05
CA THR A 120 21.87 -2.25 -4.77
C THR A 120 21.11 -3.57 -4.96
N THR A 121 21.41 -4.52 -4.09
CA THR A 121 20.51 -5.64 -3.83
C THR A 121 19.56 -5.16 -2.74
N ASP A 122 18.32 -4.92 -3.16
CA ASP A 122 17.27 -4.49 -2.25
C ASP A 122 16.63 -5.70 -1.60
N SER A 123 16.54 -5.66 -0.28
CA SER A 123 15.93 -6.73 0.51
C SER A 123 15.16 -6.11 1.67
N CYS A 124 14.26 -6.89 2.25
CA CYS A 124 13.60 -6.48 3.47
C CYS A 124 13.90 -7.46 4.59
N ASP A 125 14.41 -6.93 5.69
CA ASP A 125 14.60 -7.64 6.93
C ASP A 125 13.42 -7.36 7.86
N PRO A 126 12.71 -8.36 8.38
CA PRO A 126 11.48 -8.16 9.14
C PRO A 126 11.68 -7.36 10.45
N THR A 127 12.91 -7.30 10.97
CA THR A 127 13.21 -6.56 12.20
C THR A 127 13.64 -5.13 11.93
N THR A 128 14.45 -4.93 10.89
CA THR A 128 15.14 -3.66 10.62
C THR A 128 14.56 -2.89 9.44
N GLY A 129 13.68 -3.51 8.64
CA GLY A 129 13.01 -2.93 7.49
C GLY A 129 13.82 -3.07 6.21
N CYS A 130 13.70 -2.08 5.31
CA CYS A 130 14.40 -2.13 4.04
C CYS A 130 15.92 -2.04 4.22
N VAL A 131 16.62 -3.02 3.65
CA VAL A 131 18.08 -3.10 3.61
C VAL A 131 18.52 -3.04 2.17
N PHE A 132 19.30 -2.01 1.85
CA PHE A 132 19.86 -1.77 0.52
C PHE A 132 21.36 -2.05 0.56
N GLN A 133 21.78 -3.17 -0.02
CA GLN A 133 23.20 -3.56 -0.02
C GLN A 133 23.84 -3.24 -1.36
N PRO A 134 24.86 -2.37 -1.43
CA PRO A 134 25.56 -2.12 -2.68
C PRO A 134 26.10 -3.41 -3.26
N VAL A 135 25.83 -3.67 -4.54
CA VAL A 135 26.50 -4.76 -5.24
C VAL A 135 28.00 -4.50 -5.20
N THR A 136 28.80 -5.53 -4.96
CA THR A 136 30.25 -5.37 -4.76
C THR A 136 31.04 -5.94 -5.92
N GLY A 137 32.33 -5.58 -5.93
CA GLY A 137 33.28 -6.07 -6.91
C GLY A 137 32.88 -5.74 -8.35
N LEU A 138 32.98 -6.72 -9.23
CA LEU A 138 32.87 -6.47 -10.66
C LEU A 138 31.41 -6.33 -11.11
N ALA A 139 30.44 -6.85 -10.34
CA ALA A 139 29.02 -6.63 -10.56
C ALA A 139 28.67 -5.14 -10.42
N ALA A 140 29.20 -4.47 -9.39
CA ALA A 140 29.08 -3.03 -9.16
C ALA A 140 29.49 -2.21 -10.39
N VAL A 141 30.69 -2.50 -10.93
CA VAL A 141 31.23 -1.78 -12.07
C VAL A 141 30.35 -1.98 -13.32
N ASN A 142 29.85 -3.18 -13.54
CA ASN A 142 28.93 -3.45 -14.66
C ASN A 142 27.62 -2.70 -14.51
N CYS A 143 27.05 -2.71 -13.30
CA CYS A 143 25.80 -2.05 -13.01
C CYS A 143 25.89 -0.53 -13.24
N LEU A 144 26.92 0.12 -12.69
CA LEU A 144 27.16 1.55 -12.84
C LEU A 144 27.35 1.97 -14.31
N MET A 145 27.89 1.08 -15.16
CA MET A 145 28.03 1.32 -16.60
C MET A 145 26.74 1.09 -17.40
N ALA A 146 25.74 0.45 -16.80
CA ALA A 146 24.42 0.17 -17.39
C ALA A 146 23.30 0.97 -16.73
N SER A 147 23.64 1.95 -15.89
CA SER A 147 22.69 2.72 -15.09
C SER A 147 21.63 3.43 -15.96
N PRO A 148 20.34 3.39 -15.59
CA PRO A 148 19.27 4.13 -16.24
C PRO A 148 19.44 5.65 -16.06
N ALA A 149 20.29 6.10 -15.14
CA ALA A 149 20.69 7.50 -15.04
C ALA A 149 21.25 8.06 -16.37
N PHE A 150 21.70 7.19 -17.28
CA PHE A 150 22.16 7.59 -18.62
C PHE A 150 21.03 7.82 -19.63
N ASP A 151 19.77 7.54 -19.31
CA ASP A 151 18.64 7.82 -20.21
C ASP A 151 18.47 9.32 -20.46
N VAL A 152 18.79 10.16 -19.47
CA VAL A 152 18.85 11.63 -19.60
C VAL A 152 19.92 12.06 -20.62
N CYS A 153 20.87 11.19 -20.92
CA CYS A 153 21.96 11.43 -21.86
C CYS A 153 21.72 10.87 -23.25
N ARG A 154 20.56 10.25 -23.55
CA ARG A 154 20.38 9.57 -24.84
C ARG A 154 20.17 10.56 -26.00
N PRO A 155 20.95 10.45 -27.09
CA PRO A 155 22.04 9.49 -27.32
C PRO A 155 23.35 9.92 -26.62
N ILE A 156 23.99 8.97 -25.92
CA ILE A 156 25.28 9.22 -25.25
C ILE A 156 26.34 9.62 -26.29
N PRO A 157 27.19 10.63 -26.02
CA PRO A 157 28.23 11.04 -26.95
C PRO A 157 29.08 9.84 -27.44
N PRO A 158 29.26 9.65 -28.76
CA PRO A 158 29.86 8.42 -29.33
C PRO A 158 31.26 8.08 -28.80
N ALA A 159 32.02 9.08 -28.38
CA ALA A 159 33.34 8.83 -27.79
C ALA A 159 33.27 8.27 -26.37
N ILE A 160 32.28 8.70 -25.58
CA ILE A 160 32.04 8.19 -24.22
C ILE A 160 31.49 6.77 -24.32
N ALA A 161 30.48 6.56 -25.18
CA ALA A 161 29.91 5.24 -25.44
C ALA A 161 30.97 4.21 -25.88
N ARG A 162 31.88 4.59 -26.80
CA ARG A 162 33.00 3.73 -27.22
C ARG A 162 33.95 3.39 -26.07
N ALA A 163 34.28 4.36 -25.22
CA ALA A 163 35.15 4.13 -24.07
C ALA A 163 34.50 3.18 -23.04
N MET A 164 33.19 3.33 -22.79
CA MET A 164 32.42 2.42 -21.93
C MET A 164 32.39 1.00 -22.50
N ALA A 165 32.12 0.83 -23.80
CA ALA A 165 32.11 -0.47 -24.46
C ALA A 165 33.49 -1.15 -24.43
N GLN A 166 34.57 -0.39 -24.65
CA GLN A 166 35.93 -0.91 -24.53
C GLN A 166 36.25 -1.33 -23.10
N ALA A 167 35.84 -0.55 -22.09
CA ALA A 167 36.02 -0.92 -20.70
C ALA A 167 35.27 -2.22 -20.38
N GLN A 168 34.00 -2.32 -20.76
CA GLN A 168 33.18 -3.54 -20.59
C GLN A 168 33.83 -4.77 -21.23
N SER A 169 34.36 -4.65 -22.45
CA SER A 169 35.08 -5.75 -23.12
C SER A 169 36.30 -6.21 -22.32
N ARG A 170 37.10 -5.29 -21.76
CA ARG A 170 38.24 -5.64 -20.90
C ARG A 170 37.81 -6.32 -19.61
N LEU A 171 36.72 -5.87 -18.99
CA LEU A 171 36.18 -6.50 -17.78
C LEU A 171 35.61 -7.89 -18.06
N ALA A 172 34.97 -8.10 -19.21
CA ALA A 172 34.47 -9.41 -19.62
C ALA A 172 35.61 -10.42 -19.78
N ILE A 173 36.73 -10.02 -20.41
CA ILE A 173 37.92 -10.85 -20.52
C ILE A 173 38.49 -11.13 -19.13
N ALA A 174 38.62 -10.11 -18.28
CA ALA A 174 39.15 -10.25 -16.92
C ALA A 174 38.33 -11.24 -16.06
N ARG A 175 37.00 -11.27 -16.21
CA ARG A 175 36.11 -12.23 -15.53
C ARG A 175 36.35 -13.68 -15.92
N ALA A 176 36.70 -13.92 -17.18
CA ALA A 176 36.93 -15.26 -17.69
C ALA A 176 38.29 -15.85 -17.25
N MET A 177 39.13 -15.06 -16.57
CA MET A 177 40.44 -15.49 -16.11
C MET A 177 40.37 -16.04 -14.69
N SER A 178 40.89 -17.25 -14.50
CA SER A 178 41.00 -17.88 -13.18
C SER A 178 42.15 -17.30 -12.33
N ASP A 179 43.16 -16.69 -12.96
CA ASP A 179 44.34 -16.10 -12.29
C ASP A 179 44.16 -14.58 -12.13
N PRO A 180 44.03 -14.05 -10.89
CA PRO A 180 43.85 -12.62 -10.61
C PRO A 180 45.01 -11.75 -11.14
N ARG A 181 46.23 -12.29 -11.18
CA ARG A 181 47.41 -11.52 -11.62
C ARG A 181 47.35 -11.23 -13.11
N ARG A 182 46.82 -12.16 -13.89
CA ARG A 182 46.64 -11.99 -15.35
C ARG A 182 45.46 -11.07 -15.67
N ALA A 183 44.49 -10.95 -14.77
CA ALA A 183 43.37 -10.01 -14.90
C ALA A 183 43.77 -8.55 -14.59
N GLN A 184 44.77 -8.30 -13.74
CA GLN A 184 45.17 -6.94 -13.33
C GLN A 184 45.44 -5.95 -14.48
N PRO A 185 46.18 -6.29 -15.55
CA PRO A 185 46.40 -5.38 -16.68
C PRO A 185 45.09 -4.94 -17.34
N LEU A 186 44.13 -5.86 -17.49
CA LEU A 186 42.81 -5.57 -18.06
C LEU A 186 42.00 -4.63 -17.17
N LEU A 187 42.04 -4.84 -15.84
CA LEU A 187 41.40 -3.94 -14.87
C LEU A 187 42.01 -2.53 -14.91
N ARG A 188 43.35 -2.41 -15.06
CA ARG A 188 44.03 -1.11 -15.24
C ARG A 188 43.62 -0.42 -16.53
N GLN A 189 43.53 -1.16 -17.63
CA GLN A 189 43.07 -0.62 -18.92
C GLN A 189 41.63 -0.11 -18.84
N ALA A 190 40.72 -0.90 -18.25
CA ALA A 190 39.34 -0.50 -18.03
C ALA A 190 39.25 0.76 -17.15
N SER A 191 39.97 0.79 -16.03
CA SER A 191 40.07 1.96 -15.14
C SER A 191 40.52 3.23 -15.89
N HIS A 192 41.52 3.10 -16.76
CA HIS A 192 42.00 4.21 -17.56
C HIS A 192 40.92 4.73 -18.53
N LEU A 193 40.22 3.82 -19.23
CA LEU A 193 39.14 4.15 -20.15
C LEU A 193 37.99 4.89 -19.44
N LEU A 194 37.57 4.40 -18.27
CA LEU A 194 36.51 5.05 -17.48
C LEU A 194 36.91 6.46 -17.02
N LYS A 195 38.15 6.65 -16.52
CA LYS A 195 38.67 7.98 -16.16
C LYS A 195 38.70 8.94 -17.35
N GLN A 196 39.11 8.47 -18.53
CA GLN A 196 39.12 9.29 -19.75
C GLN A 196 37.70 9.67 -20.17
N ALA A 197 36.77 8.73 -20.13
CA ALA A 197 35.36 8.96 -20.45
C ALA A 197 34.72 9.99 -19.50
N ALA A 198 34.94 9.85 -18.19
CA ALA A 198 34.45 10.79 -17.18
C ALA A 198 34.97 12.22 -17.41
N LYS A 199 36.29 12.37 -17.64
CA LYS A 199 36.89 13.68 -17.97
C LYS A 199 36.30 14.28 -19.25
N LYS A 200 35.98 13.44 -20.23
CA LYS A 200 35.38 13.87 -21.50
C LYS A 200 33.94 14.37 -21.31
N ALA A 201 33.14 13.72 -20.47
CA ALA A 201 31.80 14.19 -20.10
C ALA A 201 31.84 15.60 -19.52
N LEU A 202 32.74 15.84 -18.55
CA LEU A 202 32.96 17.15 -17.93
C LEU A 202 33.42 18.22 -18.95
N LYS A 203 34.28 17.85 -19.90
CA LYS A 203 34.73 18.76 -20.96
C LYS A 203 33.55 19.16 -21.87
N LEU A 204 32.72 18.21 -22.27
CA LEU A 204 31.54 18.47 -23.10
C LEU A 204 30.50 19.34 -22.39
N ALA A 205 30.38 19.20 -21.06
CA ALA A 205 29.57 20.09 -20.24
C ALA A 205 30.06 21.54 -20.31
N LYS A 206 31.37 21.75 -20.14
CA LYS A 206 32.01 23.09 -20.21
C LYS A 206 31.84 23.73 -21.58
N THR A 207 31.88 22.94 -22.66
CA THR A 207 31.65 23.44 -24.02
C THR A 207 30.18 23.51 -24.40
N ARG A 208 29.23 23.29 -23.46
CA ARG A 208 27.77 23.29 -23.68
C ARG A 208 27.27 22.29 -24.72
N HIS A 209 28.02 21.23 -24.98
CA HIS A 209 27.61 20.12 -25.85
C HIS A 209 26.88 19.01 -25.08
N LEU A 210 26.74 19.17 -23.76
CA LEU A 210 26.07 18.25 -22.87
C LEU A 210 25.37 19.04 -21.77
N SER A 211 24.15 18.64 -21.38
CA SER A 211 23.45 19.28 -20.27
C SER A 211 24.22 19.05 -18.96
N PRO A 212 24.17 19.97 -18.00
CA PRO A 212 24.81 19.78 -16.70
C PRO A 212 24.35 18.51 -15.98
N VAL A 213 23.06 18.19 -16.10
CA VAL A 213 22.45 16.98 -15.52
C VAL A 213 23.04 15.71 -16.14
N CYS A 214 23.08 15.63 -17.47
CA CYS A 214 23.66 14.48 -18.15
C CYS A 214 25.17 14.35 -17.89
N ALA A 215 25.89 15.48 -17.91
CA ALA A 215 27.31 15.48 -17.60
C ALA A 215 27.61 15.01 -16.18
N GLY A 216 26.79 15.43 -15.21
CA GLY A 216 26.85 14.98 -13.83
C GLY A 216 26.62 13.48 -13.70
N ALA A 217 25.54 12.96 -14.33
CA ALA A 217 25.22 11.54 -14.33
C ALA A 217 26.36 10.69 -14.93
N LEU A 218 26.88 11.06 -16.10
CA LEU A 218 28.00 10.35 -16.73
C LEU A 218 29.27 10.45 -15.89
N TYR A 219 29.61 11.63 -15.38
CA TYR A 219 30.84 11.82 -14.60
C TYR A 219 30.81 11.03 -13.28
N GLY A 220 29.72 11.13 -12.51
CA GLY A 220 29.55 10.45 -11.23
C GLY A 220 29.67 8.94 -11.37
N ASN A 221 28.80 8.33 -12.17
CA ASN A 221 28.77 6.88 -12.36
C ASN A 221 30.10 6.32 -12.90
N LEU A 222 30.74 6.98 -13.87
CA LEU A 222 32.01 6.52 -14.43
C LEU A 222 33.18 6.64 -13.43
N LEU A 223 33.16 7.66 -12.59
CA LEU A 223 34.17 7.84 -11.54
C LEU A 223 34.03 6.81 -10.43
N GLU A 224 32.79 6.55 -10.01
CA GLU A 224 32.45 5.54 -9.02
C GLU A 224 32.79 4.13 -9.49
N ALA A 225 32.41 3.78 -10.73
CA ALA A 225 32.78 2.53 -11.38
C ALA A 225 34.32 2.35 -11.41
N ASN A 226 35.05 3.43 -11.67
CA ASN A 226 36.50 3.41 -11.63
C ASN A 226 37.06 3.26 -10.19
N SER A 227 36.38 3.78 -9.17
CA SER A 227 36.75 3.60 -7.75
C SER A 227 36.66 2.13 -7.36
N HIS A 228 35.55 1.46 -7.70
CA HIS A 228 35.37 0.01 -7.48
C HIS A 228 36.41 -0.84 -8.21
N LEU A 229 36.78 -0.50 -9.45
CA LEU A 229 37.91 -1.15 -10.13
C LEU A 229 39.24 -0.95 -9.40
N GLY A 230 39.41 0.20 -8.74
CA GLY A 230 40.57 0.47 -7.89
C GLY A 230 40.63 -0.48 -6.69
N GLN A 231 39.50 -0.69 -6.01
CA GLN A 231 39.38 -1.62 -4.88
C GLN A 231 39.71 -3.06 -5.31
N LEU A 232 39.12 -3.53 -6.42
CA LEU A 232 39.38 -4.87 -6.99
C LEU A 232 40.85 -5.12 -7.36
N ARG A 233 41.59 -4.06 -7.69
CA ARG A 233 43.01 -4.18 -8.01
C ARG A 233 43.88 -4.31 -6.76
N ASN A 234 43.39 -3.83 -5.62
CA ASN A 234 44.11 -3.79 -4.35
C ASN A 234 43.76 -4.98 -3.44
N THR A 235 42.73 -5.77 -3.77
CA THR A 235 42.47 -7.06 -3.15
C THR A 235 43.52 -8.10 -3.63
N PRO A 236 44.19 -8.82 -2.70
CA PRO A 236 45.30 -9.73 -3.00
C PRO A 236 44.91 -10.98 -3.80
#